data_AF-A0A2A2TJB8-F1
#
_entry.id   AF-A0A2A2TJB8-F1
#
_cell.length_a   1.000
_cell.length_b   1.000
_cell.length_c   1.000
_cell.angle_alpha   90.00
_cell.angle_beta   90.00
_cell.angle_gamma   90.00
#
_symmetry.space_group_name_H-M   'P 1'
#
loop_
_entity.id
_entity.type
_entity.pdbx_description
1 polymer ?
#
loop_
_entity_poly.entity_id
_entity_poly.type
_entity_poly.pdbx_seq_one_letter_code
_entity_poly.pdbx_strand_id
1 'polypeptide(L)'
;MAKFRQTNTPKFTWVNRFRNWLTFNLGISQARKEEIYRDLLASVTLQDVSYWLQVIFAAGIATLGLVLNSPAVIIGAMLISPLMGTILATGLGFAAGDLILAMRAILNLTLSCIVAILFAFILVGILPFKELTSEISVRTNPNVLDLVIALFSGALGSIATCKEPKGVVTSIPGVSIAVALMPPLCVVGYGIGIATSLNFTNGLEIARGGGLLFLTNLIAITLMAMIVFLLLRIDTPVVREQVREWHQQNPESSWFQSFIDHSLISDRLKVIGSLPSRFILILFPVLVLLIPLNESLIQLRQEITQKQQKNQIIKVGTEIWQQKFAVFTDGQRRSDISKIFAQEQSGKLLMQIRVFTSKLYTSEEKNEFVQLVASRLKKNPDAVQLQLIEIPTASKDLIAQLAAIEKKELAVDKKPQPTIAEYQTAFLQSTETALQNFQLPPPAELLGYEMVITNSVTEPLSLNMVYLSKREMSTDAKNLLVGDIRNRLVFPNANVRFQRIPINQGTITLAPDKAELSSASTQSLTRIGRTLELQPNLQIELIADLSNKELNSITQKRTDAIKKYLNSKWKIAANQIQISQGKVESNNSIGLKMKVIKS
;
A
#
# COMPACT_ATOMS: atom_id res chain seq x y z
N MET A 1 63.02 37.77 28.32
CA MET A 1 62.60 36.62 29.17
C MET A 1 61.34 37.01 29.94
N ALA A 2 60.19 36.40 29.65
CA ALA A 2 58.99 36.50 30.49
C ALA A 2 58.38 35.10 30.61
N LYS A 3 58.33 34.56 31.83
CA LYS A 3 57.86 33.18 32.07
C LYS A 3 56.36 33.08 31.80
N PHE A 4 55.97 32.22 30.85
CA PHE A 4 54.59 31.79 30.71
C PHE A 4 54.13 31.13 32.01
N ARG A 5 53.22 31.79 32.73
CA ARG A 5 52.65 31.30 33.99
C ARG A 5 51.56 30.29 33.64
N GLN A 6 51.90 29.00 33.62
CA GLN A 6 50.91 27.92 33.46
C GLN A 6 49.88 28.01 34.59
N THR A 7 48.67 28.48 34.27
CA THR A 7 47.53 28.46 35.17
C THR A 7 46.94 27.06 35.21
N ASN A 8 47.51 26.21 36.05
CA ASN A 8 46.94 24.91 36.42
C ASN A 8 45.53 25.12 37.01
N THR A 9 44.50 24.94 36.19
CA THR A 9 43.10 24.93 36.61
C THR A 9 42.67 23.49 36.90
N PRO A 10 42.28 23.15 38.14
CA PRO A 10 41.88 21.78 38.49
C PRO A 10 40.43 21.53 38.09
N LYS A 11 40.14 21.53 36.78
CA LYS A 11 38.82 21.16 36.24
C LYS A 11 38.93 19.88 35.39
N PHE A 12 38.15 18.86 35.80
CA PHE A 12 37.96 17.58 35.10
C PHE A 12 39.13 16.58 35.07
N THR A 13 39.76 16.31 36.22
CA THR A 13 40.67 15.15 36.36
C THR A 13 39.98 13.81 36.06
N TRP A 14 38.73 13.62 36.51
CA TRP A 14 37.97 12.37 36.29
C TRP A 14 37.61 12.15 34.82
N VAL A 15 37.05 13.14 34.13
CA VAL A 15 36.72 13.02 32.69
C VAL A 15 37.99 12.82 31.85
N ASN A 16 39.10 13.49 32.17
CA ASN A 16 40.36 13.26 31.47
C ASN A 16 40.93 11.85 31.73
N ARG A 17 40.79 11.29 32.95
CA ARG A 17 41.12 9.88 33.24
C ARG A 17 40.22 8.92 32.45
N PHE A 18 38.91 9.18 32.39
CA PHE A 18 37.96 8.38 31.62
C PHE A 18 38.24 8.39 30.11
N ARG A 19 38.46 9.57 29.51
CA ARG A 19 38.85 9.71 28.09
C ARG A 19 40.14 8.94 27.79
N ASN A 20 41.13 9.00 28.68
CA ASN A 20 42.40 8.28 28.51
C ASN A 20 42.21 6.76 28.63
N TRP A 21 41.46 6.28 29.63
CA TRP A 21 41.09 4.87 29.80
C TRP A 21 40.33 4.32 28.57
N LEU A 22 39.36 5.09 28.04
CA LEU A 22 38.58 4.73 26.88
C LEU A 22 39.46 4.62 25.62
N THR A 23 40.32 5.61 25.38
CA THR A 23 41.23 5.64 24.22
C THR A 23 42.22 4.47 24.27
N PHE A 24 42.78 4.18 25.45
CA PHE A 24 43.71 3.08 25.69
C PHE A 24 43.06 1.72 25.46
N ASN A 25 41.89 1.46 26.06
CA ASN A 25 41.19 0.18 25.93
C ASN A 25 40.61 -0.08 24.54
N LEU A 26 40.32 0.97 23.77
CA LEU A 26 39.91 0.84 22.37
C LEU A 26 41.11 0.67 21.41
N GLY A 27 42.34 0.84 21.89
CA GLY A 27 43.56 0.70 21.09
C GLY A 27 43.76 1.80 20.05
N ILE A 28 43.24 3.01 20.30
CA ILE A 28 43.23 4.09 19.30
C ILE A 28 44.55 4.86 19.38
N SER A 29 45.47 4.53 18.48
CA SER A 29 46.76 5.21 18.32
C SER A 29 46.62 6.66 17.86
N GLN A 30 47.65 7.49 18.07
CA GLN A 30 47.62 8.89 17.64
C GLN A 30 47.63 9.01 16.11
N ALA A 31 48.40 8.16 15.42
CA ALA A 31 48.42 8.10 13.96
C ALA A 31 47.04 7.73 13.38
N ARG A 32 46.33 6.77 14.00
CA ARG A 32 44.97 6.40 13.58
C ARG A 32 44.00 7.59 13.65
N LYS A 33 44.15 8.54 14.57
CA LYS A 33 43.31 9.76 14.64
C LYS A 33 43.50 10.69 13.44
N GLU A 34 44.71 10.76 12.90
CA GLU A 34 45.03 11.56 11.72
C GLU A 34 44.49 10.86 10.45
N GLU A 35 44.63 9.53 10.39
CA GLU A 35 44.07 8.69 9.34
C GLU A 35 42.54 8.78 9.26
N ILE A 36 41.83 8.65 10.40
CA ILE A 36 40.36 8.80 10.48
C ILE A 36 39.90 10.14 9.91
N TYR A 37 40.65 11.22 10.14
CA TYR A 37 40.29 12.53 9.59
C TYR A 37 40.39 12.52 8.06
N ARG A 38 41.45 11.95 7.51
CA ARG A 38 41.66 11.83 6.05
C ARG A 38 40.61 10.92 5.42
N ASP A 39 40.30 9.79 6.04
CA ASP A 39 39.26 8.83 5.60
C ASP A 39 37.88 9.51 5.52
N LEU A 40 37.44 10.16 6.61
CA LEU A 40 36.14 10.83 6.65
C LEU A 40 36.08 12.06 5.75
N LEU A 41 37.18 12.80 5.61
CA LEU A 41 37.26 13.93 4.69
C LEU A 41 37.26 13.47 3.22
N ALA A 42 37.87 12.33 2.89
CA ALA A 42 37.77 11.73 1.56
C ALA A 42 36.34 11.29 1.24
N SER A 43 35.60 10.77 2.22
CA SER A 43 34.18 10.39 2.05
C SER A 43 33.22 11.55 1.73
N VAL A 44 33.71 12.80 1.80
CA VAL A 44 32.95 14.03 1.53
C VAL A 44 33.24 14.60 0.12
N THR A 45 34.13 13.97 -0.67
CA THR A 45 34.39 14.38 -2.06
C THR A 45 33.14 14.31 -2.93
N LEU A 46 32.96 15.28 -3.83
CA LEU A 46 31.85 15.27 -4.81
C LEU A 46 32.23 14.54 -6.11
N GLN A 47 33.53 14.25 -6.32
CA GLN A 47 34.06 13.72 -7.58
C GLN A 47 34.05 12.18 -7.66
N ASP A 48 33.78 11.46 -6.56
CA ASP A 48 33.77 10.00 -6.59
C ASP A 48 32.49 9.46 -7.25
N VAL A 49 32.65 8.96 -8.48
CA VAL A 49 31.57 8.31 -9.25
C VAL A 49 31.04 7.06 -8.51
N SER A 50 31.89 6.36 -7.77
CA SER A 50 31.53 5.14 -7.02
C SER A 50 30.53 5.46 -5.91
N TYR A 51 30.76 6.55 -5.18
CA TYR A 51 29.84 7.09 -4.17
C TYR A 51 28.46 7.38 -4.76
N TRP A 52 28.38 8.11 -5.89
CA TRP A 52 27.09 8.44 -6.52
C TRP A 52 26.35 7.21 -7.05
N LEU A 53 27.08 6.24 -7.62
CA LEU A 53 26.50 4.95 -8.03
C LEU A 53 25.95 4.19 -6.82
N GLN A 54 26.68 4.12 -5.71
CA GLN A 54 26.20 3.49 -4.47
C GLN A 54 24.94 4.17 -3.92
N VAL A 55 24.86 5.51 -3.95
CA VAL A 55 23.64 6.26 -3.56
C VAL A 55 22.46 5.86 -4.44
N ILE A 56 22.62 5.84 -5.77
CA ILE A 56 21.56 5.50 -6.72
C ILE A 56 21.10 4.04 -6.57
N PHE A 57 22.04 3.09 -6.52
CA PHE A 57 21.71 1.67 -6.34
C PHE A 57 21.08 1.39 -4.98
N ALA A 58 21.59 1.97 -3.89
CA ALA A 58 20.98 1.85 -2.56
C ALA A 58 19.56 2.44 -2.54
N ALA A 59 19.33 3.61 -3.17
CA ALA A 59 17.99 4.19 -3.28
C ALA A 59 17.04 3.29 -4.08
N GLY A 60 17.51 2.68 -5.19
CA GLY A 60 16.73 1.73 -5.98
C GLY A 60 16.35 0.47 -5.21
N ILE A 61 17.33 -0.19 -4.60
CA ILE A 61 17.11 -1.43 -3.82
C ILE A 61 16.23 -1.15 -2.59
N ALA A 62 16.41 -0.01 -1.91
CA ALA A 62 15.56 0.39 -0.79
C ALA A 62 14.11 0.65 -1.23
N THR A 63 13.91 1.37 -2.33
CA THR A 63 12.56 1.67 -2.86
C THR A 63 11.84 0.39 -3.30
N LEU A 64 12.53 -0.51 -4.01
CA LEU A 64 11.97 -1.81 -4.37
C LEU A 64 11.72 -2.69 -3.13
N GLY A 65 12.61 -2.70 -2.15
CA GLY A 65 12.43 -3.43 -0.89
C GLY A 65 11.23 -2.94 -0.07
N LEU A 66 10.97 -1.62 -0.06
CA LEU A 66 9.80 -1.00 0.56
C LEU A 66 8.50 -1.43 -0.14
N VAL A 67 8.45 -1.38 -1.48
CA VAL A 67 7.27 -1.76 -2.29
C VAL A 67 7.02 -3.27 -2.26
N LEU A 68 8.07 -4.09 -2.21
CA LEU A 68 7.98 -5.55 -2.04
C LEU A 68 7.75 -5.99 -0.58
N ASN A 69 7.66 -5.04 0.36
CA ASN A 69 7.49 -5.29 1.80
C ASN A 69 8.53 -6.29 2.36
N SER A 70 9.79 -6.15 1.96
CA SER A 70 10.87 -7.11 2.24
C SER A 70 11.96 -6.50 3.15
N PRO A 71 11.93 -6.75 4.46
CA PRO A 71 12.92 -6.23 5.42
C PRO A 71 14.36 -6.59 5.05
N ALA A 72 14.59 -7.81 4.52
CA ALA A 72 15.93 -8.27 4.15
C ALA A 72 16.54 -7.46 2.99
N VAL A 73 15.74 -7.12 1.98
CA VAL A 73 16.17 -6.28 0.85
C VAL A 73 16.43 -4.84 1.31
N ILE A 74 15.57 -4.31 2.19
CA ILE A 74 15.74 -2.99 2.80
C ILE A 74 17.06 -2.93 3.59
N ILE A 75 17.36 -3.95 4.40
CA ILE A 75 18.65 -4.06 5.12
C ILE A 75 19.82 -4.14 4.14
N GLY A 76 19.72 -4.92 3.06
CA GLY A 76 20.74 -4.96 2.02
C GLY A 76 21.04 -3.60 1.39
N ALA A 77 20.01 -2.82 1.06
CA ALA A 77 20.16 -1.46 0.54
C ALA A 77 20.84 -0.51 1.54
N MET A 78 20.52 -0.65 2.82
CA MET A 78 21.14 0.13 3.89
C MET A 78 22.66 -0.17 4.03
N LEU A 79 23.11 -1.40 3.75
CA LEU A 79 24.54 -1.77 3.80
C LEU A 79 25.37 -1.23 2.63
N ILE A 80 24.72 -1.00 1.48
CA ILE A 80 25.37 -0.43 0.27
C ILE A 80 25.50 1.09 0.38
N SER A 81 24.70 1.74 1.23
CA SER A 81 24.58 3.20 1.29
C SER A 81 25.81 3.88 1.92
N PRO A 82 26.48 4.83 1.24
CA PRO A 82 27.68 5.48 1.75
C PRO A 82 27.41 6.67 2.68
N LEU A 83 26.12 6.99 2.94
CA LEU A 83 25.71 8.19 3.70
C LEU A 83 26.26 8.26 5.13
N MET A 84 26.64 7.12 5.73
CA MET A 84 27.23 7.12 7.08
C MET A 84 28.57 7.90 7.11
N GLY A 85 29.37 7.84 6.05
CA GLY A 85 30.66 8.55 5.97
C GLY A 85 30.49 10.06 6.09
N THR A 86 29.60 10.65 5.29
CA THR A 86 29.34 12.10 5.28
C THR A 86 28.69 12.60 6.58
N ILE A 87 27.87 11.78 7.24
CA ILE A 87 27.28 12.11 8.55
C ILE A 87 28.33 12.07 9.65
N LEU A 88 29.18 11.05 9.69
CA LEU A 88 30.30 10.99 10.62
C LEU A 88 31.31 12.11 10.36
N ALA A 89 31.59 12.47 9.11
CA ALA A 89 32.41 13.63 8.77
C ALA A 89 31.80 14.96 9.23
N THR A 90 30.48 15.09 9.19
CA THR A 90 29.76 16.26 9.77
C THR A 90 29.95 16.33 11.28
N GLY A 91 29.77 15.22 11.99
CA GLY A 91 30.03 15.13 13.44
C GLY A 91 31.49 15.38 13.82
N LEU A 92 32.43 14.93 12.98
CA LEU A 92 33.86 15.18 13.12
C LEU A 92 34.19 16.66 12.93
N GLY A 93 33.64 17.32 11.90
CA GLY A 93 33.81 18.76 11.68
C GLY A 93 33.36 19.58 12.90
N PHE A 94 32.20 19.26 13.48
CA PHE A 94 31.75 19.92 14.71
C PHE A 94 32.61 19.60 15.95
N ALA A 95 33.09 18.36 16.11
CA ALA A 95 34.00 18.00 17.22
C ALA A 95 35.36 18.71 17.09
N ALA A 96 36.00 18.59 15.93
CA ALA A 96 37.26 19.23 15.61
C ALA A 96 37.16 20.76 15.62
N GLY A 97 36.00 21.32 15.28
CA GLY A 97 35.81 22.77 15.09
C GLY A 97 36.16 23.26 13.70
N ASP A 98 36.18 22.34 12.73
CA ASP A 98 36.33 22.62 11.32
C ASP A 98 34.94 22.80 10.68
N LEU A 99 34.53 24.06 10.56
CA LEU A 99 33.28 24.44 9.92
C LEU A 99 33.32 24.24 8.39
N ILE A 100 34.51 24.19 7.78
CA ILE A 100 34.65 23.95 6.34
C ILE A 100 34.34 22.49 6.04
N LEU A 101 34.94 21.56 6.80
CA LEU A 101 34.58 20.14 6.72
C LEU A 101 33.09 19.92 7.02
N ALA A 102 32.56 20.50 8.09
CA ALA A 102 31.15 20.35 8.45
C ALA A 102 30.20 20.84 7.33
N MET A 103 30.44 22.03 6.77
CA MET A 103 29.60 22.58 5.69
C MET A 103 29.73 21.80 4.38
N ARG A 104 30.93 21.34 4.02
CA ARG A 104 31.16 20.50 2.82
C ARG A 104 30.46 19.14 2.96
N ALA A 105 30.52 18.55 4.15
CA ALA A 105 29.84 17.28 4.48
C ALA A 105 28.30 17.43 4.45
N ILE A 106 27.77 18.52 5.00
CA ILE A 106 26.34 18.87 4.92
C ILE A 106 25.89 19.06 3.46
N LEU A 107 26.69 19.74 2.62
CA LEU A 107 26.35 19.94 1.21
C LEU A 107 26.34 18.60 0.44
N ASN A 108 27.37 17.77 0.60
CA ASN A 108 27.43 16.45 -0.03
C ASN A 108 26.23 15.59 0.40
N LEU A 109 25.95 15.53 1.71
CA LEU A 109 24.78 14.83 2.25
C LEU A 109 23.47 15.36 1.66
N THR A 110 23.31 16.68 1.55
CA THR A 110 22.09 17.30 1.00
C THR A 110 21.89 16.94 -0.47
N LEU A 111 22.94 17.01 -1.29
CA LEU A 111 22.91 16.59 -2.68
C LEU A 111 22.61 15.08 -2.80
N SER A 112 23.21 14.25 -1.93
CA SER A 112 22.95 12.81 -1.87
C SER A 112 21.50 12.49 -1.52
N CYS A 113 20.89 13.24 -0.60
CA CYS A 113 19.46 13.13 -0.28
C CYS A 113 18.59 13.53 -1.46
N ILE A 114 18.91 14.61 -2.17
CA ILE A 114 18.18 15.05 -3.38
C ILE A 114 18.23 13.97 -4.46
N VAL A 115 19.41 13.41 -4.74
CA VAL A 115 19.57 12.32 -5.73
C VAL A 115 18.79 11.07 -5.33
N ALA A 116 18.86 10.63 -4.06
CA ALA A 116 18.14 9.47 -3.57
C ALA A 116 16.61 9.66 -3.63
N ILE A 117 16.11 10.82 -3.19
CA ILE A 117 14.67 11.17 -3.22
C ILE A 117 14.17 11.26 -4.65
N LEU A 118 14.90 11.93 -5.55
CA LEU A 118 14.52 12.08 -6.95
C LEU A 118 14.51 10.73 -7.68
N PHE A 119 15.50 9.86 -7.42
CA PHE A 119 15.56 8.53 -8.00
C PHE A 119 14.41 7.64 -7.50
N ALA A 120 14.12 7.65 -6.19
CA ALA A 120 12.99 6.94 -5.61
C ALA A 120 11.64 7.45 -6.18
N PHE A 121 11.48 8.77 -6.32
CA PHE A 121 10.31 9.40 -6.94
C PHE A 121 10.10 8.93 -8.40
N ILE A 122 11.14 8.98 -9.23
CA ILE A 122 11.08 8.53 -10.64
C ILE A 122 10.72 7.04 -10.70
N LEU A 123 11.35 6.21 -9.87
CA LEU A 123 11.12 4.77 -9.83
C LEU A 123 9.67 4.45 -9.41
N VAL A 124 9.13 5.13 -8.41
CA VAL A 124 7.72 5.02 -7.99
C VAL A 124 6.76 5.57 -9.05
N GLY A 125 7.18 6.55 -9.84
CA GLY A 125 6.43 7.02 -11.02
C GLY A 125 6.21 5.92 -12.06
N ILE A 126 7.22 5.07 -12.28
CA ILE A 126 7.21 3.97 -13.26
C ILE A 126 6.46 2.72 -12.75
N LEU A 127 6.39 2.52 -11.42
CA LEU A 127 5.77 1.32 -10.85
C LEU A 127 4.23 1.30 -11.03
N PRO A 128 3.65 0.17 -11.50
CA PRO A 128 2.20 0.04 -11.68
C PRO A 128 1.43 -0.21 -10.38
N PHE A 129 2.11 -0.58 -9.30
CA PHE A 129 1.52 -0.84 -7.98
C PHE A 129 2.02 0.19 -6.97
N LYS A 130 1.10 0.80 -6.22
CA LYS A 130 1.33 1.96 -5.34
C LYS A 130 0.65 1.80 -3.98
N GLU A 131 0.57 0.56 -3.50
CA GLU A 131 -0.06 0.22 -2.23
C GLU A 131 0.85 0.53 -1.03
N LEU A 132 0.25 0.99 0.07
CA LEU A 132 0.98 1.29 1.30
C LEU A 132 1.36 -0.01 2.02
N THR A 133 2.62 -0.41 1.93
CA THR A 133 3.14 -1.61 2.62
C THR A 133 3.37 -1.36 4.11
N SER A 134 3.46 -2.43 4.91
CA SER A 134 3.79 -2.31 6.35
C SER A 134 5.16 -1.69 6.58
N GLU A 135 6.15 -2.01 5.74
CA GLU A 135 7.49 -1.41 5.82
C GLU A 135 7.48 0.11 5.55
N ILE A 136 6.60 0.61 4.66
CA ILE A 136 6.44 2.06 4.47
C ILE A 136 5.69 2.66 5.66
N SER A 137 4.57 2.06 6.08
CA SER A 137 3.69 2.55 7.15
C SER A 137 4.41 2.75 8.50
N VAL A 138 5.26 1.80 8.89
CA VAL A 138 6.07 1.90 10.14
C VAL A 138 7.05 3.07 10.08
N ARG A 139 7.58 3.40 8.91
CA ARG A 139 8.53 4.51 8.72
C ARG A 139 7.87 5.89 8.56
N THR A 140 6.55 5.94 8.44
CA THR A 140 5.75 7.19 8.46
C THR A 140 5.46 7.68 9.88
N ASN A 141 5.55 6.82 10.90
CA ASN A 141 5.18 7.12 12.28
C ASN A 141 6.39 7.05 13.24
N PRO A 142 7.37 7.99 13.14
CA PRO A 142 8.57 7.99 13.97
C PRO A 142 8.25 8.17 15.46
N ASN A 143 9.06 7.56 16.32
CA ASN A 143 8.90 7.53 17.77
C ASN A 143 10.23 7.90 18.49
N VAL A 144 10.15 8.29 19.76
CA VAL A 144 11.30 8.53 20.65
C VAL A 144 12.26 7.32 20.71
N LEU A 145 11.75 6.10 20.52
CA LEU A 145 12.58 4.90 20.46
C LEU A 145 13.54 4.90 19.25
N ASP A 146 13.11 5.41 18.10
CA ASP A 146 13.97 5.53 16.91
C ASP A 146 15.12 6.52 17.16
N LEU A 147 14.82 7.63 17.84
CA LEU A 147 15.83 8.60 18.28
C LEU A 147 16.88 7.96 19.20
N VAL A 148 16.45 7.14 20.17
CA VAL A 148 17.37 6.41 21.07
C VAL A 148 18.24 5.41 20.30
N ILE A 149 17.65 4.69 19.34
CA ILE A 149 18.41 3.78 18.45
C ILE A 149 19.42 4.57 17.62
N ALA A 150 19.04 5.72 17.05
CA ALA A 150 19.94 6.59 16.29
C ALA A 150 21.08 7.18 17.14
N LEU A 151 20.84 7.50 18.42
CA LEU A 151 21.88 7.90 19.36
C LEU A 151 22.89 6.77 19.59
N PHE A 152 22.45 5.56 19.95
CA PHE A 152 23.37 4.41 20.07
C PHE A 152 24.11 4.10 18.77
N SER A 153 23.46 4.38 17.65
CA SER A 153 24.04 4.20 16.32
C SER A 153 25.18 5.17 16.03
N GLY A 154 25.02 6.46 16.30
CA GLY A 154 26.12 7.41 16.17
C GLY A 154 27.30 7.06 17.08
N ALA A 155 27.04 6.52 18.28
CA ALA A 155 28.11 6.07 19.17
C ALA A 155 28.88 4.88 18.58
N LEU A 156 28.18 3.81 18.19
CA LEU A 156 28.82 2.61 17.65
C LEU A 156 29.49 2.87 16.30
N GLY A 157 28.90 3.70 15.43
CA GLY A 157 29.48 4.13 14.15
C GLY A 157 30.82 4.85 14.35
N SER A 158 30.85 5.91 15.16
CA SER A 158 32.10 6.62 15.47
C SER A 158 33.15 5.72 16.14
N ILE A 159 32.77 4.85 17.08
CA ILE A 159 33.72 3.92 17.72
C ILE A 159 34.27 2.91 16.70
N ALA A 160 33.43 2.39 15.80
CA ALA A 160 33.83 1.44 14.76
C ALA A 160 34.80 2.06 13.76
N THR A 161 34.51 3.26 13.25
CA THR A 161 35.43 4.03 12.39
C THR A 161 36.77 4.30 13.09
N CYS A 162 36.74 4.55 14.41
CA CYS A 162 37.96 4.87 15.15
C CYS A 162 38.90 3.69 15.41
N LYS A 163 38.42 2.44 15.33
CA LYS A 163 39.26 1.26 15.54
C LYS A 163 40.19 1.01 14.36
N GLU A 164 41.34 0.43 14.64
CA GLU A 164 42.27 -0.05 13.61
C GLU A 164 41.70 -1.32 12.94
N PRO A 165 41.71 -1.43 11.60
CA PRO A 165 41.23 -2.61 10.89
C PRO A 165 42.17 -3.81 11.12
N LYS A 166 41.70 -4.83 11.83
CA LYS A 166 42.47 -6.04 12.14
C LYS A 166 42.18 -7.16 11.14
N GLY A 167 43.05 -7.32 10.15
CA GLY A 167 43.06 -8.46 9.22
C GLY A 167 42.43 -8.20 7.84
N VAL A 168 42.52 -9.21 6.96
CA VAL A 168 42.08 -9.14 5.54
C VAL A 168 40.55 -9.13 5.40
N VAL A 169 39.85 -9.85 6.27
CA VAL A 169 38.43 -9.61 6.48
C VAL A 169 38.34 -8.51 7.52
N THR A 170 38.19 -7.28 7.05
CA THR A 170 37.63 -6.24 7.90
C THR A 170 36.23 -6.69 8.27
N SER A 171 36.07 -7.21 9.48
CA SER A 171 34.78 -7.18 10.17
C SER A 171 34.49 -5.72 10.53
N ILE A 172 34.30 -4.89 9.48
CA ILE A 172 33.26 -3.87 9.47
C ILE A 172 32.07 -4.56 10.12
N PRO A 173 31.63 -4.13 11.33
CA PRO A 173 30.46 -4.71 11.94
C PRO A 173 29.33 -4.69 10.91
N GLY A 174 28.60 -5.80 10.79
CA GLY A 174 27.81 -6.06 9.60
C GLY A 174 26.82 -4.99 9.13
N VAL A 175 26.09 -4.16 9.90
CA VAL A 175 25.94 -3.88 11.35
C VAL A 175 26.66 -2.63 11.95
N SER A 176 27.49 -1.86 11.21
CA SER A 176 27.83 -0.44 11.55
C SER A 176 26.71 0.54 11.18
N ILE A 177 25.50 0.09 11.49
CA ILE A 177 24.22 0.80 11.49
C ILE A 177 23.68 1.24 10.12
N ALA A 178 23.23 0.21 9.40
CA ALA A 178 22.20 0.25 8.38
C ALA A 178 20.94 1.12 8.71
N VAL A 179 20.56 1.16 9.98
CA VAL A 179 19.17 1.04 10.46
C VAL A 179 18.15 2.09 9.96
N ALA A 180 18.54 3.31 9.58
CA ALA A 180 17.57 4.41 9.69
C ALA A 180 17.67 5.62 8.72
N LEU A 181 18.40 5.53 7.59
CA LEU A 181 18.67 6.70 6.74
C LEU A 181 18.19 6.55 5.28
N MET A 182 18.76 5.61 4.50
CA MET A 182 18.36 5.45 3.09
C MET A 182 16.88 5.08 2.94
N PRO A 183 16.29 4.13 3.70
CA PRO A 183 14.89 3.78 3.52
C PRO A 183 13.91 4.91 3.91
N PRO A 184 14.10 5.68 5.00
CA PRO A 184 13.31 6.88 5.24
C PRO A 184 13.40 7.94 4.12
N LEU A 185 14.58 8.15 3.50
CA LEU A 185 14.70 8.99 2.29
C LEU A 185 13.89 8.42 1.10
N CYS A 186 13.92 7.10 0.90
CA CYS A 186 13.09 6.44 -0.12
C CYS A 186 11.58 6.53 0.20
N VAL A 187 11.18 6.55 1.47
CA VAL A 187 9.80 6.82 1.90
C VAL A 187 9.40 8.27 1.59
N VAL A 188 10.32 9.24 1.69
CA VAL A 188 10.08 10.62 1.20
C VAL A 188 9.83 10.62 -0.31
N GLY A 189 10.71 10.00 -1.11
CA GLY A 189 10.54 9.90 -2.56
C GLY A 189 9.25 9.16 -2.96
N TYR A 190 8.90 8.10 -2.24
CA TYR A 190 7.64 7.37 -2.39
C TYR A 190 6.44 8.27 -2.09
N GLY A 191 6.43 8.96 -0.95
CA GLY A 191 5.35 9.88 -0.57
C GLY A 191 5.13 10.99 -1.60
N ILE A 192 6.21 11.57 -2.13
CA ILE A 192 6.13 12.55 -3.23
C ILE A 192 5.53 11.89 -4.50
N GLY A 193 5.95 10.66 -4.84
CA GLY A 193 5.40 9.92 -5.98
C GLY A 193 3.89 9.63 -5.85
N ILE A 194 3.42 9.33 -4.64
CA ILE A 194 1.98 9.18 -4.32
C ILE A 194 1.26 10.53 -4.41
N ALA A 195 1.87 11.60 -3.89
CA ALA A 195 1.28 12.94 -3.91
C ALA A 195 1.03 13.47 -5.33
N THR A 196 1.92 13.14 -6.27
CA THR A 196 1.77 13.50 -7.70
C THR A 196 0.78 12.62 -8.47
N SER A 197 0.54 11.37 -8.05
CA SER A 197 -0.17 10.39 -8.90
C SER A 197 -1.49 9.83 -8.38
N LEU A 198 -1.80 9.96 -7.09
CA LEU A 198 -3.04 9.42 -6.51
C LEU A 198 -3.75 10.44 -5.60
N ASN A 199 -3.13 10.82 -4.49
CA ASN A 199 -3.73 11.70 -3.48
C ASN A 199 -2.66 12.58 -2.84
N PHE A 200 -2.76 13.89 -3.07
CA PHE A 200 -1.78 14.88 -2.62
C PHE A 200 -1.60 14.88 -1.09
N THR A 201 -2.70 14.84 -0.33
CA THR A 201 -2.71 14.84 1.14
C THR A 201 -1.98 13.63 1.71
N ASN A 202 -2.36 12.43 1.29
CA ASN A 202 -1.83 11.18 1.83
C ASN A 202 -0.35 11.00 1.46
N GLY A 203 0.04 11.38 0.24
CA GLY A 203 1.44 11.36 -0.18
C GLY A 203 2.30 12.35 0.63
N LEU A 204 1.78 13.55 0.92
CA LEU A 204 2.47 14.54 1.75
C LEU A 204 2.62 14.08 3.21
N GLU A 205 1.64 13.38 3.78
CA GLU A 205 1.76 12.79 5.11
C GLU A 205 2.85 11.72 5.17
N ILE A 206 2.90 10.81 4.19
CA ILE A 206 3.96 9.79 4.07
C ILE A 206 5.33 10.46 3.95
N ALA A 207 5.46 11.47 3.08
CA ALA A 207 6.71 12.20 2.89
C ALA A 207 7.13 12.96 4.17
N ARG A 208 6.19 13.57 4.90
CA ARG A 208 6.47 14.26 6.17
C ARG A 208 6.93 13.28 7.25
N GLY A 209 6.29 12.11 7.34
CA GLY A 209 6.65 11.06 8.30
C GLY A 209 8.05 10.50 8.08
N GLY A 210 8.34 10.05 6.84
CA GLY A 210 9.67 9.56 6.46
C GLY A 210 10.76 10.62 6.57
N GLY A 211 10.44 11.87 6.22
CA GLY A 211 11.36 13.01 6.35
C GLY A 211 11.66 13.38 7.81
N LEU A 212 10.67 13.30 8.69
CA LEU A 212 10.84 13.50 10.13
C LEU A 212 11.73 12.41 10.74
N LEU A 213 11.48 11.14 10.38
CA LEU A 213 12.32 10.01 10.80
C LEU A 213 13.77 10.17 10.31
N PHE A 214 13.98 10.51 9.04
CA PHE A 214 15.32 10.78 8.50
C PHE A 214 16.03 11.90 9.28
N LEU A 215 15.35 13.03 9.50
CA LEU A 215 15.94 14.21 10.13
C LEU A 215 16.28 13.96 11.61
N THR A 216 15.42 13.27 12.36
CA THR A 216 15.72 12.88 13.75
C THR A 216 16.94 11.98 13.83
N ASN A 217 17.03 10.99 12.92
CA ASN A 217 18.14 10.05 12.90
C ASN A 217 19.46 10.73 12.52
N LEU A 218 19.43 11.58 11.49
CA LEU A 218 20.58 12.37 11.04
C LEU A 218 21.17 13.20 12.19
N ILE A 219 20.34 13.99 12.87
CA ILE A 219 20.81 14.92 13.90
C ILE A 219 21.27 14.14 15.14
N ALA A 220 20.58 13.05 15.53
CA ALA A 220 21.00 12.18 16.63
C ALA A 220 22.34 11.48 16.38
N ILE A 221 22.53 10.91 15.18
CA ILE A 221 23.80 10.29 14.79
C ILE A 221 24.92 11.33 14.79
N THR A 222 24.68 12.52 14.22
CA THR A 222 25.66 13.63 14.18
C THR A 222 26.04 14.11 15.59
N LEU A 223 25.05 14.28 16.48
CA LEU A 223 25.26 14.68 17.87
C LEU A 223 26.10 13.66 18.64
N MET A 224 25.76 12.37 18.53
CA MET A 224 26.51 11.34 19.23
C MET A 224 27.90 11.13 18.64
N ALA A 225 28.04 11.26 17.32
CA ALA A 225 29.35 11.22 16.67
C ALA A 225 30.27 12.35 17.18
N MET A 226 29.75 13.57 17.27
CA MET A 226 30.47 14.70 17.88
C MET A 226 30.89 14.39 19.33
N ILE A 227 29.98 13.83 20.15
CA ILE A 227 30.27 13.45 21.54
C ILE A 227 31.38 12.40 21.60
N VAL A 228 31.33 11.35 20.78
CA VAL A 228 32.33 10.28 20.77
C VAL A 228 33.69 10.79 20.30
N PHE A 229 33.76 11.56 19.21
CA PHE A 229 35.04 12.09 18.72
C PHE A 229 35.69 13.06 19.73
N LEU A 230 34.88 13.83 20.48
CA LEU A 230 35.36 14.60 21.62
C LEU A 230 35.85 13.69 22.76
N LEU A 231 35.13 12.64 23.14
CA LEU A 231 35.59 11.69 24.15
C LEU A 231 36.94 11.05 23.78
N LEU A 232 37.14 10.72 22.50
CA LEU A 232 38.35 10.09 21.95
C LEU A 232 39.55 11.03 21.71
N ARG A 233 39.43 12.31 22.09
CA ARG A 233 40.48 13.35 21.90
C ARG A 233 40.89 13.56 20.44
N ILE A 234 39.96 13.49 19.50
CA ILE A 234 40.23 13.83 18.08
C ILE A 234 40.27 15.36 17.87
N ASP A 235 39.80 16.14 18.85
CA ASP A 235 39.88 17.61 18.94
C ASP A 235 41.30 18.19 19.21
N THR A 236 42.34 17.36 19.12
CA THR A 236 43.73 17.72 19.46
C THR A 236 44.35 18.69 18.42
N PRO A 237 45.11 19.74 18.82
CA PRO A 237 45.68 20.72 17.90
C PRO A 237 46.56 20.13 16.79
N VAL A 238 47.29 19.05 17.06
CA VAL A 238 48.13 18.33 16.06
C VAL A 238 47.31 17.87 14.85
N VAL A 239 46.10 17.34 15.08
CA VAL A 239 45.19 16.94 14.00
C VAL A 239 44.73 18.17 13.21
N ARG A 240 44.43 19.28 13.89
CA ARG A 240 44.03 20.54 13.22
C ARG A 240 45.13 21.16 12.35
N GLU A 241 46.41 20.95 12.67
CA GLU A 241 47.53 21.46 11.88
C GLU A 241 47.70 20.68 10.57
N GLN A 242 47.76 19.33 10.61
CA GLN A 242 47.76 18.52 9.39
C GLN A 242 46.54 18.75 8.49
N VAL A 243 45.39 19.05 9.09
CA VAL A 243 44.16 19.38 8.37
C VAL A 243 44.28 20.70 7.62
N ARG A 244 44.89 21.72 8.23
CA ARG A 244 45.19 22.99 7.54
C ARG A 244 46.14 22.78 6.36
N GLU A 245 47.14 21.92 6.50
CA GLU A 245 48.05 21.55 5.41
C GLU A 245 47.30 20.84 4.27
N TRP A 246 46.41 19.90 4.58
CA TRP A 246 45.56 19.23 3.57
C TRP A 246 44.67 20.23 2.82
N HIS A 247 44.04 21.18 3.54
CA HIS A 247 43.21 22.23 2.93
C HIS A 247 43.98 23.15 1.99
N GLN A 248 45.27 23.42 2.25
CA GLN A 248 46.13 24.22 1.36
C GLN A 248 46.48 23.48 0.06
N GLN A 249 46.45 22.14 0.04
CA GLN A 249 46.84 21.33 -1.11
C GLN A 249 45.66 20.97 -2.04
N ASN A 250 44.41 21.22 -1.64
CA ASN A 250 43.23 20.71 -2.36
C ASN A 250 42.40 21.82 -3.03
N PRO A 251 42.25 21.82 -4.37
CA PRO A 251 41.59 22.90 -5.10
C PRO A 251 40.07 23.01 -4.85
N GLU A 252 39.41 21.95 -4.37
CA GLU A 252 38.01 22.08 -3.92
C GLU A 252 37.87 22.95 -2.66
N SER A 253 38.90 23.01 -1.81
CA SER A 253 38.85 23.77 -0.57
C SER A 253 38.85 25.27 -0.81
N SER A 254 39.62 25.76 -1.78
CA SER A 254 39.72 27.19 -2.10
C SER A 254 38.43 27.73 -2.73
N TRP A 255 37.81 26.97 -3.64
CA TRP A 255 36.48 27.30 -4.18
C TRP A 255 35.43 27.37 -3.07
N PHE A 256 35.41 26.41 -2.14
CA PHE A 256 34.45 26.39 -1.04
C PHE A 256 34.67 27.53 -0.04
N GLN A 257 35.94 27.89 0.25
CA GLN A 257 36.27 29.07 1.05
C GLN A 257 35.76 30.35 0.39
N SER A 258 36.01 30.54 -0.91
CA SER A 258 35.50 31.69 -1.66
C SER A 258 33.97 31.76 -1.67
N PHE A 259 33.26 30.63 -1.74
CA PHE A 259 31.80 30.59 -1.65
C PHE A 259 31.27 30.98 -0.26
N ILE A 260 31.93 30.54 0.82
CA ILE A 260 31.57 30.94 2.19
C ILE A 260 31.87 32.43 2.43
N ASP A 261 33.01 32.94 1.94
CA ASP A 261 33.41 34.33 2.11
C ASP A 261 32.51 35.31 1.33
N HIS A 262 31.87 34.87 0.23
CA HIS A 262 30.83 35.64 -0.48
C HIS A 262 29.44 35.55 0.15
N SER A 263 29.23 34.71 1.16
CA SER A 263 27.92 34.52 1.80
C SER A 263 27.70 35.47 2.98
N LEU A 264 26.48 36.02 3.08
CA LEU A 264 25.99 36.85 4.21
C LEU A 264 26.04 36.16 5.59
N ILE A 265 26.46 34.90 5.65
CA ILE A 265 26.49 34.06 6.85
C ILE A 265 27.90 34.02 7.49
N SER A 266 28.94 34.49 6.79
CA SER A 266 30.36 34.40 7.20
C SER A 266 30.65 34.97 8.60
N ASP A 267 30.07 36.13 8.95
CA ASP A 267 30.26 36.72 10.28
C ASP A 267 29.49 36.00 11.40
N ARG A 268 28.35 35.36 11.10
CA ARG A 268 27.66 34.49 12.06
C ARG A 268 28.42 33.17 12.26
N LEU A 269 29.06 32.64 11.21
CA LEU A 269 29.88 31.42 11.29
C LEU A 269 31.06 31.55 12.25
N LYS A 270 31.70 32.73 12.34
CA LYS A 270 32.80 32.99 13.30
C LYS A 270 32.38 32.78 14.76
N VAL A 271 31.12 33.09 15.12
CA VAL A 271 30.56 32.91 16.48
C VAL A 271 30.30 31.42 16.82
N ILE A 272 30.12 30.57 15.81
CA ILE A 272 29.89 29.13 15.97
C ILE A 272 31.19 28.39 16.39
N GLY A 273 32.36 29.04 16.34
CA GLY A 273 33.65 28.44 16.68
C GLY A 273 33.81 27.93 18.12
N SER A 274 33.02 28.42 19.10
CA SER A 274 33.14 27.98 20.50
C SER A 274 32.56 26.57 20.74
N LEU A 275 33.15 25.79 21.66
CA LEU A 275 32.65 24.43 21.94
C LEU A 275 31.18 24.43 22.45
N PRO A 276 30.73 25.34 23.34
CA PRO A 276 29.33 25.40 23.75
C PRO A 276 28.37 25.76 22.60
N SER A 277 28.74 26.69 21.71
CA SER A 277 27.85 27.09 20.59
C SER A 277 27.64 25.96 19.58
N ARG A 278 28.64 25.10 19.34
CA ARG A 278 28.49 23.89 18.52
C ARG A 278 27.53 22.87 19.14
N PHE A 279 27.62 22.64 20.45
CA PHE A 279 26.68 21.76 21.15
C PHE A 279 25.25 22.29 21.06
N ILE A 280 25.03 23.59 21.29
CA ILE A 280 23.71 24.23 21.19
C ILE A 280 23.15 24.09 19.76
N LEU A 281 23.99 24.29 18.74
CA LEU A 281 23.59 24.21 17.32
C LEU A 281 23.02 22.84 16.93
N ILE A 282 23.54 21.73 17.49
CA ILE A 282 23.03 20.38 17.20
C ILE A 282 21.94 19.96 18.20
N LEU A 283 22.07 20.32 19.48
CA LEU A 283 21.12 19.93 20.53
C LEU A 283 19.76 20.65 20.41
N PHE A 284 19.74 21.92 19.99
CA PHE A 284 18.49 22.67 19.84
C PHE A 284 17.54 22.04 18.80
N PRO A 285 17.98 21.66 17.59
CA PRO A 285 17.16 20.86 16.67
C PRO A 285 16.64 19.53 17.26
N VAL A 286 17.44 18.79 18.04
CA VAL A 286 16.95 17.56 18.71
C VAL A 286 15.81 17.89 19.68
N LEU A 287 15.94 18.95 20.47
CA LEU A 287 14.90 19.39 21.42
C LEU A 287 13.60 19.80 20.71
N VAL A 288 13.68 20.48 19.56
CA VAL A 288 12.50 20.84 18.75
C VAL A 288 11.82 19.58 18.19
N LEU A 289 12.60 18.60 17.72
CA LEU A 289 12.06 17.37 17.13
C LEU A 289 11.48 16.39 18.16
N LEU A 290 11.82 16.51 19.45
CA LEU A 290 11.18 15.73 20.51
C LEU A 290 9.68 16.00 20.66
N ILE A 291 9.20 17.19 20.27
CA ILE A 291 7.78 17.58 20.37
C ILE A 291 6.88 16.63 19.55
N PRO A 292 7.02 16.50 18.22
CA PRO A 292 6.20 15.57 17.44
C PRO A 292 6.45 14.09 17.77
N LEU A 293 7.65 13.71 18.23
CA LEU A 293 7.97 12.33 18.61
C LEU A 293 7.33 11.90 19.94
N ASN A 294 7.07 12.83 20.87
CA ASN A 294 6.41 12.50 22.13
C ASN A 294 4.92 12.18 21.93
N GLU A 295 4.25 12.83 20.98
CA GLU A 295 2.85 12.55 20.64
C GLU A 295 2.65 11.13 20.09
N SER A 296 3.55 10.65 19.22
CA SER A 296 3.48 9.27 18.71
C SER A 296 3.78 8.22 19.78
N LEU A 297 4.66 8.50 20.75
CA LEU A 297 4.88 7.65 21.94
C LEU A 297 3.59 7.52 22.77
N ILE A 298 2.83 8.62 22.95
CA ILE A 298 1.55 8.62 23.68
C ILE A 298 0.52 7.75 22.94
N GLN A 299 0.42 7.89 21.61
CA GLN A 299 -0.47 7.06 20.78
C GLN A 299 -0.11 5.56 20.86
N LEU A 300 1.18 5.22 20.68
CA LEU A 300 1.65 3.82 20.77
C LEU A 300 1.38 3.23 22.17
N ARG A 301 1.57 4.02 23.24
CA ARG A 301 1.26 3.58 24.61
C ARG A 301 -0.23 3.28 24.78
N GLN A 302 -1.11 4.10 24.20
CA GLN A 302 -2.56 3.86 24.20
C GLN A 302 -2.91 2.58 23.42
N GLU A 303 -2.38 2.40 22.21
CA GLU A 303 -2.61 1.19 21.40
C GLU A 303 -2.16 -0.08 22.12
N ILE A 304 -0.93 -0.08 22.68
CA ILE A 304 -0.41 -1.21 23.47
C ILE A 304 -1.31 -1.48 24.67
N THR A 305 -1.75 -0.45 25.39
CA THR A 305 -2.63 -0.62 26.57
C THR A 305 -3.98 -1.24 26.18
N GLN A 306 -4.61 -0.76 25.09
CA GLN A 306 -5.85 -1.33 24.57
C GLN A 306 -5.67 -2.78 24.11
N LYS A 307 -4.56 -3.09 23.42
CA LYS A 307 -4.23 -4.44 22.95
C LYS A 307 -3.97 -5.40 24.12
N GLN A 308 -3.31 -4.93 25.18
CA GLN A 308 -3.12 -5.68 26.43
C GLN A 308 -4.44 -5.93 27.16
N GLN A 309 -5.30 -4.92 27.30
CA GLN A 309 -6.64 -5.06 27.88
C GLN A 309 -7.49 -6.09 27.11
N LYS A 310 -7.54 -5.98 25.77
CA LYS A 310 -8.23 -6.95 24.91
C LYS A 310 -7.69 -8.37 25.09
N ASN A 311 -6.37 -8.54 25.11
CA ASN A 311 -5.74 -9.84 25.31
C ASN A 311 -6.01 -10.41 26.71
N GLN A 312 -6.06 -9.57 27.75
CA GLN A 312 -6.43 -9.99 29.11
C GLN A 312 -7.88 -10.46 29.18
N ILE A 313 -8.82 -9.75 28.56
CA ILE A 313 -10.24 -10.13 28.49
C ILE A 313 -10.40 -11.47 27.76
N ILE A 314 -9.74 -11.63 26.61
CA ILE A 314 -9.72 -12.89 25.85
C ILE A 314 -9.15 -14.03 26.70
N LYS A 315 -8.00 -13.81 27.36
CA LYS A 315 -7.37 -14.81 28.22
C LYS A 315 -8.29 -15.25 29.36
N VAL A 316 -8.95 -14.31 30.04
CA VAL A 316 -9.92 -14.62 31.11
C VAL A 316 -11.10 -15.43 30.58
N GLY A 317 -11.67 -15.07 29.42
CA GLY A 317 -12.73 -15.85 28.78
C GLY A 317 -12.30 -17.28 28.43
N THR A 318 -11.11 -17.43 27.84
CA THR A 318 -10.53 -18.74 27.50
C THR A 318 -10.24 -19.60 28.74
N GLU A 319 -9.64 -19.02 29.80
CA GLU A 319 -9.36 -19.73 31.05
C GLU A 319 -10.65 -20.27 31.69
N ILE A 320 -11.68 -19.43 31.82
CA ILE A 320 -12.97 -19.82 32.40
C ILE A 320 -13.63 -20.91 31.54
N TRP A 321 -13.61 -20.75 30.21
CA TRP A 321 -14.19 -21.73 29.30
C TRP A 321 -13.48 -23.09 29.41
N GLN A 322 -12.15 -23.10 29.37
CA GLN A 322 -11.36 -24.34 29.46
C GLN A 322 -11.50 -25.05 30.82
N GLN A 323 -11.65 -24.31 31.91
CA GLN A 323 -11.76 -24.88 33.26
C GLN A 323 -13.16 -25.43 33.59
N LYS A 324 -14.24 -24.78 33.11
CA LYS A 324 -15.62 -25.15 33.49
C LYS A 324 -16.52 -25.67 32.37
N PHE A 325 -16.27 -25.28 31.13
CA PHE A 325 -17.23 -25.48 30.03
C PHE A 325 -16.72 -26.43 28.94
N ALA A 326 -15.41 -26.51 28.72
CA ALA A 326 -14.78 -27.35 27.69
C ALA A 326 -14.81 -28.86 28.01
N VAL A 327 -15.05 -29.24 29.27
CA VAL A 327 -15.03 -30.63 29.75
C VAL A 327 -16.35 -30.91 30.47
N PHE A 328 -16.91 -32.10 30.26
CA PHE A 328 -18.04 -32.62 31.03
C PHE A 328 -17.61 -32.97 32.47
N THR A 329 -18.59 -33.15 33.36
CA THR A 329 -18.35 -33.52 34.77
C THR A 329 -17.72 -34.90 34.96
N ASP A 330 -17.67 -35.73 33.92
CA ASP A 330 -17.01 -37.05 33.88
C ASP A 330 -15.56 -37.01 33.37
N GLY A 331 -15.05 -35.82 33.00
CA GLY A 331 -13.71 -35.62 32.45
C GLY A 331 -13.59 -35.74 30.92
N GLN A 332 -14.67 -36.07 30.19
CA GLN A 332 -14.64 -36.09 28.72
C GLN A 332 -14.71 -34.68 28.12
N ARG A 333 -14.03 -34.42 26.99
CA ARG A 333 -14.12 -33.11 26.32
C ARG A 333 -15.51 -32.88 25.72
N ARG A 334 -16.19 -31.81 26.18
CA ARG A 334 -17.46 -31.32 25.66
C ARG A 334 -17.26 -30.40 24.46
N SER A 335 -16.35 -29.43 24.56
CA SER A 335 -16.15 -28.43 23.52
C SER A 335 -14.70 -27.92 23.43
N ASP A 336 -14.38 -27.34 22.29
CA ASP A 336 -13.12 -26.62 22.06
C ASP A 336 -13.38 -25.26 21.39
N ILE A 337 -12.53 -24.28 21.68
CA ILE A 337 -12.69 -22.90 21.19
C ILE A 337 -12.02 -22.77 19.83
N SER A 338 -12.82 -22.58 18.80
CA SER A 338 -12.33 -22.25 17.46
C SER A 338 -11.75 -20.84 17.41
N LYS A 339 -12.50 -19.85 17.90
CA LYS A 339 -12.10 -18.43 17.98
C LYS A 339 -12.83 -17.75 19.13
N ILE A 340 -12.15 -16.80 19.75
CA ILE A 340 -12.72 -15.89 20.75
C ILE A 340 -12.35 -14.44 20.38
N PHE A 341 -13.33 -13.57 20.39
CA PHE A 341 -13.17 -12.14 20.15
C PHE A 341 -13.79 -11.37 21.31
N ALA A 342 -13.11 -10.31 21.74
CA ALA A 342 -13.61 -9.35 22.70
C ALA A 342 -13.52 -7.95 22.11
N GLN A 343 -14.58 -7.17 22.26
CA GLN A 343 -14.66 -5.78 21.85
C GLN A 343 -15.40 -5.00 22.94
N GLU A 344 -14.82 -3.89 23.37
CA GLU A 344 -15.40 -3.01 24.38
C GLU A 344 -15.78 -1.68 23.74
N GLN A 345 -17.04 -1.29 23.89
CA GLN A 345 -17.59 -0.04 23.36
C GLN A 345 -18.54 0.58 24.39
N SER A 346 -18.33 1.86 24.71
CA SER A 346 -19.19 2.65 25.61
C SER A 346 -19.48 1.95 26.97
N GLY A 347 -18.47 1.28 27.53
CA GLY A 347 -18.58 0.55 28.81
C GLY A 347 -19.23 -0.83 28.73
N LYS A 348 -19.73 -1.26 27.56
CA LYS A 348 -20.23 -2.62 27.32
C LYS A 348 -19.14 -3.48 26.66
N LEU A 349 -18.97 -4.68 27.17
CA LEU A 349 -18.08 -5.72 26.64
C LEU A 349 -18.89 -6.72 25.83
N LEU A 350 -18.72 -6.73 24.51
CA LEU A 350 -19.19 -7.80 23.64
C LEU A 350 -18.11 -8.89 23.58
N MET A 351 -18.44 -10.10 24.03
CA MET A 351 -17.59 -11.28 23.94
C MET A 351 -18.24 -12.29 22.98
N GLN A 352 -17.61 -12.49 21.82
CA GLN A 352 -18.06 -13.47 20.82
C GLN A 352 -17.16 -14.70 20.89
N ILE A 353 -17.75 -15.87 21.13
CA ILE A 353 -17.01 -17.13 21.23
C ILE A 353 -17.59 -18.10 20.20
N ARG A 354 -16.72 -18.72 19.40
CA ARG A 354 -17.08 -19.81 18.49
C ARG A 354 -16.50 -21.10 19.03
N VAL A 355 -17.37 -22.07 19.30
CA VAL A 355 -16.98 -23.38 19.85
C VAL A 355 -17.46 -24.52 18.98
N PHE A 356 -16.65 -25.57 18.88
CA PHE A 356 -17.10 -26.87 18.42
C PHE A 356 -17.57 -27.64 19.65
N THR A 357 -18.81 -28.13 19.69
CA THR A 357 -19.37 -28.79 20.89
C THR A 357 -20.13 -30.06 20.55
N SER A 358 -20.00 -31.09 21.39
CA SER A 358 -20.79 -32.34 21.29
C SER A 358 -22.19 -32.22 21.89
N LYS A 359 -22.41 -31.22 22.76
CA LYS A 359 -23.70 -30.91 23.39
C LYS A 359 -23.87 -29.40 23.54
N LEU A 360 -25.00 -28.88 23.06
CA LEU A 360 -25.35 -27.46 23.15
C LEU A 360 -25.39 -26.95 24.61
N TYR A 361 -25.17 -25.66 24.79
CA TYR A 361 -25.19 -24.98 26.09
C TYR A 361 -26.55 -24.35 26.37
N THR A 362 -27.05 -24.52 27.60
CA THR A 362 -28.30 -23.90 28.06
C THR A 362 -28.13 -22.40 28.30
N SER A 363 -29.24 -21.67 28.37
CA SER A 363 -29.23 -20.24 28.74
C SER A 363 -28.64 -20.00 30.14
N GLU A 364 -28.82 -20.96 31.05
CA GLU A 364 -28.27 -20.92 32.41
C GLU A 364 -26.74 -21.04 32.40
N GLU A 365 -26.18 -22.01 31.66
CA GLU A 365 -24.72 -22.16 31.48
C GLU A 365 -24.10 -20.92 30.81
N LYS A 366 -24.79 -20.32 29.85
CA LYS A 366 -24.37 -19.07 29.19
C LYS A 366 -24.35 -17.89 30.18
N ASN A 367 -25.34 -17.79 31.05
CA ASN A 367 -25.39 -16.76 32.09
C ASN A 367 -24.34 -16.98 33.19
N GLU A 368 -24.06 -18.22 33.58
CA GLU A 368 -22.97 -18.53 34.52
C GLU A 368 -21.62 -18.09 33.95
N PHE A 369 -21.34 -18.38 32.67
CA PHE A 369 -20.12 -17.93 32.00
C PHE A 369 -20.00 -16.39 32.03
N VAL A 370 -21.08 -15.67 31.72
CA VAL A 370 -21.12 -14.20 31.77
C VAL A 370 -20.80 -13.68 33.19
N GLN A 371 -21.39 -14.27 34.24
CA GLN A 371 -21.13 -13.88 35.63
C GLN A 371 -19.69 -14.17 36.07
N LEU A 372 -19.11 -15.31 35.67
CA LEU A 372 -17.72 -15.66 35.97
C LEU A 372 -16.72 -14.73 35.25
N VAL A 373 -16.99 -14.37 33.99
CA VAL A 373 -16.19 -13.39 33.25
C VAL A 373 -16.32 -11.99 33.88
N ALA A 374 -17.53 -11.55 34.20
CA ALA A 374 -17.79 -10.25 34.80
C ALA A 374 -17.11 -10.10 36.17
N SER A 375 -17.25 -11.10 37.05
CA SER A 375 -16.61 -11.09 38.38
C SER A 375 -15.09 -11.10 38.30
N ARG A 376 -14.47 -11.92 37.43
CA ARG A 376 -13.00 -11.96 37.25
C ARG A 376 -12.44 -10.69 36.59
N LEU A 377 -13.24 -9.98 35.80
CA LEU A 377 -12.90 -8.68 35.22
C LEU A 377 -13.33 -7.48 36.09
N LYS A 378 -13.96 -7.70 37.26
CA LYS A 378 -14.54 -6.67 38.13
C LYS A 378 -15.53 -5.73 37.42
N LYS A 379 -16.37 -6.27 36.53
CA LYS A 379 -17.42 -5.53 35.81
C LYS A 379 -18.82 -5.95 36.28
N ASN A 380 -19.81 -5.10 36.05
CA ASN A 380 -21.22 -5.46 36.19
C ASN A 380 -21.56 -6.57 35.16
N PRO A 381 -22.19 -7.70 35.55
CA PRO A 381 -22.73 -8.69 34.62
C PRO A 381 -23.56 -8.11 33.46
N ASP A 382 -24.39 -7.10 33.70
CA ASP A 382 -25.23 -6.45 32.67
C ASP A 382 -24.42 -5.72 31.59
N ALA A 383 -23.15 -5.43 31.87
CA ALA A 383 -22.22 -4.82 30.93
C ALA A 383 -21.51 -5.86 30.04
N VAL A 384 -21.70 -7.17 30.26
CA VAL A 384 -21.03 -8.24 29.51
C VAL A 384 -22.03 -9.02 28.66
N GLN A 385 -21.96 -8.84 27.35
CA GLN A 385 -22.83 -9.54 26.38
C GLN A 385 -22.07 -10.70 25.75
N LEU A 386 -22.55 -11.93 25.96
CA LEU A 386 -22.03 -13.13 25.30
C LEU A 386 -22.77 -13.40 23.98
N GLN A 387 -22.02 -13.56 22.90
CA GLN A 387 -22.50 -14.14 21.63
C GLN A 387 -21.79 -15.47 21.39
N LEU A 388 -22.41 -16.56 21.84
CA LEU A 388 -21.89 -17.92 21.62
C LEU A 388 -22.38 -18.47 20.27
N ILE A 389 -21.44 -18.87 19.42
CA ILE A 389 -21.68 -19.59 18.16
C ILE A 389 -21.26 -21.04 18.40
N GLU A 390 -22.25 -21.93 18.44
CA GLU A 390 -22.08 -23.35 18.73
C GLU A 390 -22.12 -24.15 17.44
N ILE A 391 -21.04 -24.85 17.11
CA ILE A 391 -20.95 -25.72 15.94
C ILE A 391 -21.03 -27.16 16.46
N PRO A 392 -22.13 -27.90 16.20
CA PRO A 392 -22.27 -29.26 16.70
C PRO A 392 -21.26 -30.21 16.04
N THR A 393 -20.49 -30.93 16.83
CA THR A 393 -19.69 -32.07 16.35
C THR A 393 -20.60 -33.30 16.29
N ALA A 394 -20.66 -33.95 15.13
CA ALA A 394 -21.71 -34.91 14.81
C ALA A 394 -21.71 -36.16 15.72
N SER A 395 -22.65 -36.20 16.68
CA SER A 395 -23.12 -37.41 17.32
C SER A 395 -24.49 -37.78 16.76
N LYS A 396 -24.73 -39.07 16.48
CA LYS A 396 -26.00 -39.54 15.88
C LYS A 396 -27.21 -39.20 16.75
N ASP A 397 -27.05 -39.21 18.07
CA ASP A 397 -28.11 -38.88 19.03
C ASP A 397 -28.51 -37.41 19.00
N LEU A 398 -27.58 -36.49 18.70
CA LEU A 398 -27.92 -35.07 18.54
C LEU A 398 -28.72 -34.84 17.26
N ILE A 399 -28.41 -35.55 16.17
CA ILE A 399 -29.20 -35.52 14.92
C ILE A 399 -30.62 -36.06 15.20
N ALA A 400 -30.74 -37.14 15.98
CA ALA A 400 -32.03 -37.68 16.37
C ALA A 400 -32.83 -36.74 17.29
N GLN A 401 -32.17 -36.05 18.23
CA GLN A 401 -32.81 -35.05 19.09
C GLN A 401 -33.21 -33.78 18.32
N LEU A 402 -32.38 -33.29 17.41
CA LEU A 402 -32.72 -32.15 16.53
C LEU A 402 -33.92 -32.50 15.63
N ALA A 403 -33.95 -33.70 15.04
CA ALA A 403 -35.11 -34.18 14.27
C ALA A 403 -36.37 -34.39 15.14
N ALA A 404 -36.22 -34.73 16.42
CA ALA A 404 -37.33 -34.82 17.37
C ALA A 404 -37.84 -33.43 17.82
N ILE A 405 -36.97 -32.42 17.88
CA ILE A 405 -37.32 -31.02 18.13
C ILE A 405 -38.02 -30.42 16.91
N GLU A 406 -37.50 -30.64 15.69
CA GLU A 406 -38.18 -30.28 14.43
C GLU A 406 -39.61 -30.85 14.38
N LYS A 407 -39.79 -32.14 14.68
CA LYS A 407 -41.12 -32.77 14.74
C LYS A 407 -42.06 -32.19 15.80
N LYS A 408 -41.54 -31.44 16.78
CA LYS A 408 -42.32 -30.79 17.83
C LYS A 408 -42.59 -29.31 17.53
N GLU A 409 -41.66 -28.63 16.86
CA GLU A 409 -41.87 -27.25 16.36
C GLU A 409 -42.73 -27.19 15.09
N LEU A 410 -42.81 -28.27 14.29
CA LEU A 410 -43.74 -28.41 13.15
C LEU A 410 -45.23 -28.31 13.51
N ALA A 411 -45.59 -28.21 14.79
CA ALA A 411 -46.94 -27.92 15.27
C ALA A 411 -47.22 -26.42 15.50
N VAL A 412 -46.22 -25.53 15.32
CA VAL A 412 -46.39 -24.07 15.44
C VAL A 412 -45.96 -23.42 14.13
N ASP A 413 -46.90 -22.69 13.52
CA ASP A 413 -46.79 -22.15 12.16
C ASP A 413 -45.69 -21.09 12.03
N LYS A 414 -44.47 -21.53 11.70
CA LYS A 414 -43.36 -20.70 11.23
C LYS A 414 -42.99 -21.11 9.81
N LYS A 415 -43.26 -20.21 8.86
CA LYS A 415 -42.78 -20.35 7.48
C LYS A 415 -41.27 -20.62 7.47
N PRO A 416 -40.78 -21.63 6.72
CA PRO A 416 -39.35 -21.94 6.69
C PRO A 416 -38.55 -20.72 6.22
N GLN A 417 -37.37 -20.53 6.81
CA GLN A 417 -36.45 -19.49 6.35
C GLN A 417 -35.94 -19.88 4.96
N PRO A 418 -36.00 -18.96 3.97
CA PRO A 418 -35.69 -19.31 2.60
C PRO A 418 -34.24 -19.78 2.46
N THR A 419 -34.05 -20.85 1.68
CA THR A 419 -32.71 -21.34 1.33
C THR A 419 -31.93 -20.31 0.51
N ILE A 420 -30.61 -20.49 0.38
CA ILE A 420 -29.78 -19.63 -0.49
C ILE A 420 -30.31 -19.62 -1.93
N ALA A 421 -30.86 -20.75 -2.40
CA ALA A 421 -31.52 -20.84 -3.70
C ALA A 421 -32.77 -19.95 -3.76
N GLU A 422 -33.65 -19.99 -2.75
CA GLU A 422 -34.81 -19.11 -2.67
C GLU A 422 -34.44 -17.62 -2.57
N TYR A 423 -33.37 -17.27 -1.83
CA TYR A 423 -32.84 -15.91 -1.82
C TYR A 423 -32.32 -15.47 -3.20
N GLN A 424 -31.65 -16.35 -3.94
CA GLN A 424 -31.22 -16.07 -5.32
C GLN A 424 -32.42 -15.90 -6.25
N THR A 425 -33.44 -16.78 -6.16
CA THR A 425 -34.67 -16.66 -6.94
C THR A 425 -35.43 -15.37 -6.62
N ALA A 426 -35.58 -15.03 -5.34
CA ALA A 426 -36.22 -13.79 -4.90
C ALA A 426 -35.45 -12.54 -5.36
N PHE A 427 -34.11 -12.59 -5.33
CA PHE A 427 -33.27 -11.49 -5.83
C PHE A 427 -33.41 -11.31 -7.34
N LEU A 428 -33.38 -12.40 -8.12
CA LEU A 428 -33.61 -12.36 -9.57
C LEU A 428 -35.00 -11.80 -9.90
N GLN A 429 -36.06 -12.29 -9.24
CA GLN A 429 -37.42 -11.76 -9.38
C GLN A 429 -37.53 -10.28 -9.00
N SER A 430 -36.86 -9.84 -7.93
CA SER A 430 -36.85 -8.43 -7.54
C SER A 430 -36.13 -7.53 -8.56
N THR A 431 -35.06 -8.04 -9.18
CA THR A 431 -34.31 -7.32 -10.22
C THR A 431 -35.13 -7.22 -11.50
N GLU A 432 -35.77 -8.33 -11.90
CA GLU A 432 -36.68 -8.37 -13.04
C GLU A 432 -37.84 -7.38 -12.85
N THR A 433 -38.48 -7.39 -11.67
CA THR A 433 -39.55 -6.45 -11.31
C THR A 433 -39.07 -4.99 -11.35
N ALA A 434 -37.88 -4.69 -10.81
CA ALA A 434 -37.31 -3.35 -10.79
C ALA A 434 -36.96 -2.81 -12.20
N LEU A 435 -36.62 -3.70 -13.13
CA LEU A 435 -36.25 -3.37 -14.52
C LEU A 435 -37.38 -3.53 -15.53
N GLN A 436 -38.52 -4.16 -15.17
CA GLN A 436 -39.62 -4.47 -16.08
C GLN A 436 -40.16 -3.26 -16.86
N ASN A 437 -40.21 -2.09 -16.21
CA ASN A 437 -40.65 -0.83 -16.80
C ASN A 437 -39.48 0.15 -17.10
N PHE A 438 -38.24 -0.35 -17.19
CA PHE A 438 -37.08 0.48 -17.49
C PHE A 438 -36.98 0.77 -18.99
N GLN A 439 -37.36 1.98 -19.39
CA GLN A 439 -37.29 2.44 -20.77
C GLN A 439 -36.05 3.33 -21.00
N LEU A 440 -35.31 3.05 -22.07
CA LEU A 440 -34.20 3.90 -22.49
C LEU A 440 -34.70 5.13 -23.27
N PRO A 441 -33.98 6.27 -23.24
CA PRO A 441 -34.36 7.44 -24.02
C PRO A 441 -34.35 7.17 -25.53
N PRO A 442 -35.34 7.62 -26.31
CA PRO A 442 -35.33 7.42 -27.76
C PRO A 442 -34.11 8.11 -28.40
N PRO A 443 -33.42 7.47 -29.38
CA PRO A 443 -33.81 6.26 -30.12
C PRO A 443 -33.07 5.00 -29.63
N ALA A 444 -32.92 4.78 -28.33
CA ALA A 444 -32.38 3.54 -27.78
C ALA A 444 -33.53 2.61 -27.34
N GLU A 445 -33.50 1.36 -27.79
CA GLU A 445 -34.43 0.29 -27.39
C GLU A 445 -33.63 -0.73 -26.57
N LEU A 446 -34.09 -1.08 -25.37
CA LEU A 446 -33.45 -2.11 -24.54
C LEU A 446 -33.74 -3.49 -25.12
N LEU A 447 -32.71 -4.34 -25.24
CA LEU A 447 -32.85 -5.71 -25.72
C LEU A 447 -32.87 -6.73 -24.58
N GLY A 448 -32.11 -6.45 -23.52
CA GLY A 448 -32.02 -7.27 -22.32
C GLY A 448 -30.86 -6.83 -21.42
N TYR A 449 -30.60 -7.62 -20.39
CA TYR A 449 -29.47 -7.43 -19.48
C TYR A 449 -28.84 -8.77 -19.11
N GLU A 450 -27.52 -8.78 -18.92
CA GLU A 450 -26.80 -9.89 -18.31
C GLU A 450 -26.40 -9.51 -16.89
N MET A 451 -26.66 -10.39 -15.92
CA MET A 451 -26.28 -10.21 -14.52
C MET A 451 -25.16 -11.18 -14.14
N VAL A 452 -24.11 -10.67 -13.50
CA VAL A 452 -23.04 -11.48 -12.90
C VAL A 452 -22.89 -11.08 -11.45
N ILE A 453 -23.13 -12.02 -10.54
CA ILE A 453 -22.85 -11.89 -9.11
C ILE A 453 -21.44 -12.41 -8.87
N THR A 454 -20.58 -11.63 -8.20
CA THR A 454 -19.21 -12.02 -7.91
C THR A 454 -18.93 -12.04 -6.40
N ASN A 455 -17.96 -12.85 -5.97
CA ASN A 455 -17.48 -12.86 -4.59
C ASN A 455 -16.49 -11.69 -4.30
N SER A 456 -16.45 -10.66 -5.14
CA SER A 456 -15.62 -9.47 -4.93
C SER A 456 -16.25 -8.53 -3.92
N VAL A 457 -15.44 -8.00 -3.00
CA VAL A 457 -15.87 -7.00 -2.01
C VAL A 457 -16.16 -5.64 -2.67
N THR A 458 -15.57 -5.36 -3.84
CA THR A 458 -15.67 -4.06 -4.53
C THR A 458 -16.70 -4.02 -5.65
N GLU A 459 -16.94 -5.14 -6.34
CA GLU A 459 -17.93 -5.25 -7.43
C GLU A 459 -18.83 -6.50 -7.29
N PRO A 460 -19.60 -6.62 -6.20
CA PRO A 460 -20.38 -7.84 -5.91
C PRO A 460 -21.51 -8.10 -6.93
N LEU A 461 -21.97 -7.07 -7.64
CA LEU A 461 -23.01 -7.15 -8.68
C LEU A 461 -22.58 -6.38 -9.92
N SER A 462 -22.51 -7.06 -11.06
CA SER A 462 -22.29 -6.47 -12.39
C SER A 462 -23.50 -6.69 -13.29
N LEU A 463 -23.93 -5.65 -13.99
CA LEU A 463 -25.10 -5.65 -14.88
C LEU A 463 -24.72 -5.04 -16.24
N ASN A 464 -24.74 -5.86 -17.30
CA ASN A 464 -24.49 -5.42 -18.67
C ASN A 464 -25.82 -5.21 -19.40
N MET A 465 -26.23 -3.96 -19.58
CA MET A 465 -27.43 -3.57 -20.31
C MET A 465 -27.15 -3.54 -21.82
N VAL A 466 -27.83 -4.38 -22.60
CA VAL A 466 -27.65 -4.46 -24.06
C VAL A 466 -28.78 -3.69 -24.75
N TYR A 467 -28.43 -2.75 -25.64
CA TYR A 467 -29.42 -1.88 -26.28
C TYR A 467 -29.17 -1.66 -27.78
N LEU A 468 -30.25 -1.56 -28.55
CA LEU A 468 -30.25 -1.25 -29.97
C LEU A 468 -30.38 0.26 -30.17
N SER A 469 -29.47 0.91 -30.91
CA SER A 469 -29.66 2.33 -31.25
C SER A 469 -28.90 2.83 -32.48
N LYS A 470 -29.48 3.85 -33.14
CA LYS A 470 -28.86 4.57 -34.27
C LYS A 470 -27.58 5.31 -33.85
N ARG A 471 -27.55 5.89 -32.65
CA ARG A 471 -26.40 6.63 -32.08
C ARG A 471 -25.96 6.05 -30.75
N GLU A 472 -24.76 6.40 -30.29
CA GLU A 472 -24.36 6.09 -28.93
C GLU A 472 -24.98 7.08 -27.93
N MET A 473 -25.24 6.61 -26.69
CA MET A 473 -25.64 7.49 -25.59
C MET A 473 -24.43 8.28 -25.07
N SER A 474 -24.64 9.55 -24.72
CA SER A 474 -23.59 10.37 -24.08
C SER A 474 -23.20 9.81 -22.72
N THR A 475 -21.99 10.14 -22.25
CA THR A 475 -21.49 9.72 -20.94
C THR A 475 -22.42 10.18 -19.81
N ASP A 476 -22.95 11.41 -19.89
CA ASP A 476 -23.87 11.95 -18.89
C ASP A 476 -25.19 11.17 -18.86
N ALA A 477 -25.75 10.84 -20.02
CA ALA A 477 -26.95 10.02 -20.11
C ALA A 477 -26.72 8.61 -19.54
N LYS A 478 -25.57 7.98 -19.84
CA LYS A 478 -25.19 6.70 -19.22
C LYS A 478 -25.11 6.84 -17.69
N ASN A 479 -24.43 7.86 -17.17
CA ASN A 479 -24.27 8.08 -15.73
C ASN A 479 -25.61 8.30 -15.00
N LEU A 480 -26.53 9.06 -15.58
CA LEU A 480 -27.89 9.24 -15.04
C LEU A 480 -28.66 7.92 -15.00
N LEU A 481 -28.58 7.11 -16.07
CA LEU A 481 -29.21 5.78 -16.12
C LEU A 481 -28.57 4.78 -15.15
N VAL A 482 -27.26 4.84 -14.91
CA VAL A 482 -26.59 4.05 -13.84
C VAL A 482 -27.15 4.44 -12.47
N GLY A 483 -27.35 5.74 -12.22
CA GLY A 483 -27.98 6.23 -10.99
C GLY A 483 -29.41 5.72 -10.80
N ASP A 484 -30.25 5.83 -11.82
CA ASP A 484 -31.64 5.34 -11.79
C ASP A 484 -31.71 3.83 -11.56
N ILE A 485 -30.88 3.03 -12.25
CA ILE A 485 -30.81 1.57 -12.06
C ILE A 485 -30.35 1.23 -10.63
N ARG A 486 -29.31 1.88 -10.09
CA ARG A 486 -28.85 1.64 -8.71
C ARG A 486 -29.93 1.94 -7.66
N ASN A 487 -30.70 3.01 -7.88
CA ASN A 487 -31.82 3.38 -7.02
C ASN A 487 -32.97 2.35 -7.09
N ARG A 488 -33.35 1.91 -8.29
CA ARG A 488 -34.39 0.89 -8.51
C ARG A 488 -34.03 -0.48 -7.91
N LEU A 489 -32.76 -0.87 -8.01
CA LEU A 489 -32.25 -2.13 -7.45
C LEU A 489 -31.97 -2.05 -5.94
N VAL A 490 -32.08 -0.86 -5.32
CA VAL A 490 -31.69 -0.60 -3.92
C VAL A 490 -30.24 -1.06 -3.64
N PHE A 491 -29.36 -0.95 -4.64
CA PHE A 491 -28.01 -1.49 -4.61
C PHE A 491 -26.98 -0.46 -5.12
N PRO A 492 -26.47 0.43 -4.25
CA PRO A 492 -25.68 1.60 -4.67
C PRO A 492 -24.34 1.24 -5.31
N ASN A 493 -23.79 0.06 -5.00
CA ASN A 493 -22.49 -0.40 -5.48
C ASN A 493 -22.57 -1.27 -6.76
N ALA A 494 -23.72 -1.30 -7.45
CA ALA A 494 -23.86 -2.09 -8.69
C ALA A 494 -22.95 -1.52 -9.80
N ASN A 495 -22.15 -2.37 -10.45
CA ASN A 495 -21.41 -1.99 -11.66
C ASN A 495 -22.32 -2.15 -12.87
N VAL A 496 -22.85 -1.03 -13.39
CA VAL A 496 -23.81 -1.03 -14.51
C VAL A 496 -23.12 -0.53 -15.77
N ARG A 497 -23.13 -1.33 -16.83
CA ARG A 497 -22.46 -1.05 -18.11
C ARG A 497 -23.48 -1.08 -19.24
N PHE A 498 -23.27 -0.27 -20.28
CA PHE A 498 -24.17 -0.18 -21.44
C PHE A 498 -23.45 -0.59 -22.72
N GLN A 499 -23.90 -1.67 -23.36
CA GLN A 499 -23.36 -2.17 -24.62
C GLN A 499 -24.32 -1.88 -25.78
N ARG A 500 -23.84 -1.12 -26.77
CA ARG A 500 -24.61 -0.75 -27.96
C ARG A 500 -24.52 -1.81 -29.06
N ILE A 501 -25.67 -2.18 -29.60
CA ILE A 501 -25.81 -2.81 -30.92
C ILE A 501 -26.25 -1.72 -31.92
N PRO A 502 -25.53 -1.51 -33.04
CA PRO A 502 -25.93 -0.54 -34.05
C PRO A 502 -27.10 -1.08 -34.88
N ILE A 503 -28.05 -0.19 -35.24
CA ILE A 503 -29.17 -0.56 -36.13
C ILE A 503 -28.68 -0.87 -37.54
N ASN A 504 -27.78 -0.07 -38.11
CA ASN A 504 -27.17 -0.37 -39.41
C ASN A 504 -25.95 -1.28 -39.19
N GLN A 505 -25.93 -2.45 -39.84
CA GLN A 505 -24.84 -3.43 -39.76
C GLN A 505 -23.91 -3.38 -41.00
N GLY A 506 -24.06 -2.35 -41.83
CA GLY A 506 -23.32 -2.16 -43.07
C GLY A 506 -24.00 -2.79 -44.29
N THR A 507 -23.25 -2.89 -45.39
CA THR A 507 -23.65 -3.50 -46.66
C THR A 507 -22.79 -4.72 -46.95
N ILE A 508 -23.39 -5.78 -47.50
CA ILE A 508 -22.68 -6.94 -48.04
C ILE A 508 -22.53 -6.75 -49.54
N THR A 509 -21.32 -6.49 -50.00
CA THR A 509 -21.00 -6.45 -51.44
C THR A 509 -20.60 -7.84 -51.92
N LEU A 510 -21.32 -8.34 -52.93
CA LEU A 510 -20.99 -9.60 -53.62
C LEU A 510 -20.38 -9.30 -54.99
N ALA A 511 -19.69 -10.28 -55.57
CA ALA A 511 -19.15 -10.13 -56.91
C ALA A 511 -20.28 -9.93 -57.96
N PRO A 512 -20.03 -9.20 -59.07
CA PRO A 512 -20.97 -9.08 -60.18
C PRO A 512 -21.47 -10.46 -60.63
N ASP A 513 -22.78 -10.56 -60.83
CA ASP A 513 -23.50 -11.75 -61.33
C ASP A 513 -23.31 -13.07 -60.55
N LYS A 514 -22.71 -12.99 -59.36
CA LYS A 514 -22.51 -14.13 -58.45
C LYS A 514 -23.27 -13.98 -57.13
N ALA A 515 -23.60 -15.12 -56.55
CA ALA A 515 -24.20 -15.26 -55.21
C ALA A 515 -23.22 -15.87 -54.17
N GLU A 516 -21.94 -16.01 -54.53
CA GLU A 516 -20.89 -16.53 -53.66
C GLU A 516 -20.49 -15.49 -52.60
N LEU A 517 -20.47 -15.90 -51.32
CA LEU A 517 -20.08 -15.04 -50.21
C LEU A 517 -18.54 -14.90 -50.16
N SER A 518 -18.03 -13.68 -50.28
CA SER A 518 -16.61 -13.39 -50.09
C SER A 518 -16.16 -13.62 -48.65
N SER A 519 -14.87 -13.80 -48.41
CA SER A 519 -14.29 -13.94 -47.07
C SER A 519 -14.71 -12.80 -46.13
N ALA A 520 -14.61 -11.54 -46.59
CA ALA A 520 -15.08 -10.37 -45.85
C ALA A 520 -16.59 -10.43 -45.54
N SER A 521 -17.43 -10.83 -46.50
CA SER A 521 -18.87 -11.02 -46.29
C SER A 521 -19.16 -12.08 -45.22
N THR A 522 -18.43 -13.20 -45.23
CA THR A 522 -18.60 -14.25 -44.22
C THR A 522 -18.12 -13.84 -42.83
N GLN A 523 -17.15 -12.93 -42.72
CA GLN A 523 -16.71 -12.35 -41.43
C GLN A 523 -17.78 -11.43 -40.84
N SER A 524 -18.36 -10.53 -41.65
CA SER A 524 -19.48 -9.68 -41.24
C SER A 524 -20.70 -10.52 -40.83
N LEU A 525 -21.06 -11.53 -41.62
CA LEU A 525 -22.14 -12.48 -41.28
C LEU A 525 -21.83 -13.33 -40.05
N THR A 526 -20.57 -13.65 -39.77
CA THR A 526 -20.14 -14.34 -38.55
C THR A 526 -20.36 -13.47 -37.31
N ARG A 527 -20.02 -12.17 -37.36
CA ARG A 527 -20.29 -11.22 -36.27
C ARG A 527 -21.79 -11.04 -36.02
N ILE A 528 -22.56 -10.98 -37.10
CA ILE A 528 -24.02 -10.82 -37.07
C ILE A 528 -24.71 -12.08 -36.52
N GLY A 529 -24.32 -13.27 -37.01
CA GLY A 529 -24.85 -14.55 -36.53
C GLY A 529 -24.66 -14.72 -35.02
N ARG A 530 -23.45 -14.44 -34.50
CA ARG A 530 -23.19 -14.44 -33.05
C ARG A 530 -24.05 -13.44 -32.27
N THR A 531 -24.37 -12.30 -32.88
CA THR A 531 -25.20 -11.26 -32.24
C THR A 531 -26.67 -11.69 -32.17
N LEU A 532 -27.19 -12.35 -33.21
CA LEU A 532 -28.54 -12.90 -33.27
C LEU A 532 -28.69 -14.13 -32.34
N GLU A 533 -27.68 -14.99 -32.26
CA GLU A 533 -27.64 -16.14 -31.34
C GLU A 533 -27.71 -15.69 -29.87
N LEU A 534 -26.99 -14.62 -29.50
CA LEU A 534 -27.01 -14.07 -28.15
C LEU A 534 -28.27 -13.24 -27.83
N GLN A 535 -29.07 -12.85 -28.83
CA GLN A 535 -30.21 -11.92 -28.67
C GLN A 535 -31.41 -12.41 -29.49
N PRO A 536 -32.21 -13.38 -28.97
CA PRO A 536 -33.28 -14.02 -29.73
C PRO A 536 -34.42 -13.07 -30.14
N ASN A 537 -34.56 -11.94 -29.44
CA ASN A 537 -35.55 -10.88 -29.70
C ASN A 537 -35.12 -9.95 -30.86
N LEU A 538 -34.00 -10.20 -31.52
CA LEU A 538 -33.47 -9.39 -32.61
C LEU A 538 -33.76 -10.04 -33.97
N GLN A 539 -34.19 -9.24 -34.94
CA GLN A 539 -34.42 -9.62 -36.33
C GLN A 539 -33.42 -8.88 -37.23
N ILE A 540 -32.87 -9.58 -38.22
CA ILE A 540 -32.12 -8.95 -39.30
C ILE A 540 -33.02 -8.73 -40.53
N GLU A 541 -33.00 -7.50 -41.02
CA GLU A 541 -33.66 -7.05 -42.24
C GLU A 541 -32.61 -6.93 -43.36
N LEU A 542 -32.76 -7.77 -44.39
CA LEU A 542 -31.97 -7.75 -45.62
C LEU A 542 -32.63 -6.80 -46.62
N ILE A 543 -32.04 -5.63 -46.82
CA ILE A 543 -32.54 -4.59 -47.72
C ILE A 543 -31.91 -4.79 -49.10
N ALA A 544 -32.74 -4.99 -50.10
CA ALA A 544 -32.33 -5.24 -51.47
C ALA A 544 -33.13 -4.40 -52.47
N ASP A 545 -32.52 -4.05 -53.60
CA ASP A 545 -33.24 -3.43 -54.71
C ASP A 545 -33.86 -4.52 -55.59
N LEU A 546 -35.19 -4.60 -55.56
CA LEU A 546 -36.00 -5.59 -56.29
C LEU A 546 -36.71 -4.98 -57.50
N SER A 547 -36.37 -3.75 -57.89
CA SER A 547 -37.13 -2.95 -58.84
C SER A 547 -37.00 -3.40 -60.31
N ASN A 548 -35.98 -4.17 -60.65
CA ASN A 548 -35.76 -4.73 -61.99
C ASN A 548 -35.95 -6.26 -61.98
N LYS A 549 -36.82 -6.79 -62.85
CA LYS A 549 -37.18 -8.22 -62.93
C LYS A 549 -36.00 -9.16 -63.24
N GLU A 550 -35.05 -8.75 -64.08
CA GLU A 550 -33.87 -9.58 -64.38
C GLU A 550 -32.93 -9.64 -63.16
N LEU A 551 -32.66 -8.46 -62.58
CA LEU A 551 -31.80 -8.29 -61.40
C LEU A 551 -32.37 -9.02 -60.16
N ASN A 552 -33.70 -9.07 -60.01
CA ASN A 552 -34.42 -9.75 -58.95
C ASN A 552 -33.98 -11.23 -58.81
N SER A 553 -33.77 -11.94 -59.92
CA SER A 553 -33.37 -13.36 -59.90
C SER A 553 -32.00 -13.61 -59.27
N ILE A 554 -31.05 -12.69 -59.47
CA ILE A 554 -29.70 -12.75 -58.88
C ILE A 554 -29.75 -12.26 -57.43
N THR A 555 -30.51 -11.19 -57.18
CA THR A 555 -30.70 -10.62 -55.84
C THR A 555 -31.36 -11.62 -54.87
N GLN A 556 -32.36 -12.39 -55.32
CA GLN A 556 -32.96 -13.49 -54.55
C GLN A 556 -31.92 -14.58 -54.20
N LYS A 557 -31.14 -15.04 -55.18
CA LYS A 557 -30.04 -16.00 -54.94
C LYS A 557 -29.01 -15.48 -53.92
N ARG A 558 -28.73 -14.17 -53.92
CA ARG A 558 -27.83 -13.51 -52.95
C ARG A 558 -28.44 -13.46 -51.55
N THR A 559 -29.72 -13.10 -51.40
CA THR A 559 -30.42 -13.15 -50.10
C THR A 559 -30.55 -14.57 -49.57
N ASP A 560 -30.79 -15.56 -50.44
CA ASP A 560 -30.86 -16.97 -50.08
C ASP A 560 -29.50 -17.53 -49.65
N ALA A 561 -28.39 -17.11 -50.28
CA ALA A 561 -27.04 -17.46 -49.85
C ALA A 561 -26.75 -16.94 -48.43
N ILE A 562 -27.14 -15.70 -48.12
CA ILE A 562 -27.04 -15.11 -46.77
C ILE A 562 -27.91 -15.88 -45.77
N LYS A 563 -29.18 -16.14 -46.12
CA LYS A 563 -30.13 -16.90 -45.28
C LYS A 563 -29.63 -18.31 -44.99
N LYS A 564 -29.11 -19.00 -46.01
CA LYS A 564 -28.52 -20.34 -45.89
C LYS A 564 -27.29 -20.32 -44.97
N TYR A 565 -26.43 -19.30 -45.06
CA TYR A 565 -25.26 -19.15 -44.19
C TYR A 565 -25.62 -18.92 -42.71
N LEU A 566 -26.56 -18.02 -42.44
CA LEU A 566 -27.02 -17.73 -41.07
C LEU A 566 -27.75 -18.94 -40.45
N ASN A 567 -28.55 -19.67 -41.24
CA ASN A 567 -29.21 -20.88 -40.76
C ASN A 567 -28.21 -22.02 -40.54
N SER A 568 -27.37 -22.36 -41.53
CA SER A 568 -26.50 -23.55 -41.44
C SER A 568 -25.38 -23.43 -40.40
N LYS A 569 -24.81 -22.22 -40.23
CA LYS A 569 -23.67 -21.99 -39.32
C LYS A 569 -24.10 -21.55 -37.92
N TRP A 570 -25.21 -20.82 -37.79
CA TRP A 570 -25.63 -20.18 -36.54
C TRP A 570 -27.04 -20.60 -36.07
N LYS A 571 -27.71 -21.52 -36.78
CA LYS A 571 -29.07 -22.01 -36.46
C LYS A 571 -30.14 -20.92 -36.30
N ILE A 572 -29.91 -19.75 -36.91
CA ILE A 572 -30.83 -18.60 -36.86
C ILE A 572 -32.18 -18.99 -37.48
N ALA A 573 -33.25 -18.72 -36.74
CA ALA A 573 -34.60 -19.12 -37.12
C ALA A 573 -35.13 -18.28 -38.31
N ALA A 574 -35.97 -18.88 -39.16
CA ALA A 574 -36.41 -18.24 -40.40
C ALA A 574 -37.26 -16.97 -40.19
N ASN A 575 -37.88 -16.80 -39.02
CA ASN A 575 -38.61 -15.60 -38.60
C ASN A 575 -37.68 -14.43 -38.21
N GLN A 576 -36.44 -14.71 -37.78
CA GLN A 576 -35.43 -13.71 -37.45
C GLN A 576 -34.76 -13.09 -38.70
N ILE A 577 -35.11 -13.53 -39.91
CA ILE A 577 -34.54 -13.03 -41.18
C ILE A 577 -35.68 -12.52 -42.07
N GLN A 578 -35.84 -11.20 -42.17
CA GLN A 578 -36.77 -10.54 -43.08
C GLN A 578 -36.04 -10.01 -44.31
N ILE A 579 -36.70 -10.00 -45.47
CA ILE A 579 -36.22 -9.34 -46.69
C ILE A 579 -37.15 -8.16 -46.96
N SER A 580 -36.61 -6.99 -47.28
CA SER A 580 -37.39 -5.80 -47.65
C SER A 580 -36.81 -5.08 -48.86
N GLN A 581 -37.68 -4.39 -49.60
CA GLN A 581 -37.28 -3.59 -50.75
C GLN A 581 -36.82 -2.21 -50.29
N GLY A 582 -35.66 -1.76 -50.77
CA GLY A 582 -35.16 -0.42 -50.49
C GLY A 582 -33.99 -0.02 -51.38
N LYS A 583 -33.71 1.29 -51.44
CA LYS A 583 -32.52 1.80 -52.14
C LYS A 583 -31.26 1.33 -51.41
N VAL A 584 -30.35 0.69 -52.15
CA VAL A 584 -29.02 0.27 -51.67
C VAL A 584 -27.95 1.03 -52.47
N GLU A 585 -26.74 1.13 -51.92
CA GLU A 585 -25.64 1.92 -52.50
C GLU A 585 -25.15 1.38 -53.86
N SER A 586 -25.38 0.10 -54.15
CA SER A 586 -25.03 -0.55 -55.41
C SER A 586 -25.92 -1.75 -55.71
N ASN A 587 -26.18 -2.03 -56.99
CA ASN A 587 -26.85 -3.24 -57.49
C ASN A 587 -26.18 -4.56 -57.06
N ASN A 588 -24.93 -4.51 -56.59
CA ASN A 588 -24.18 -5.65 -56.08
C ASN A 588 -24.09 -5.71 -54.54
N SER A 589 -24.85 -4.87 -53.84
CA SER A 589 -24.86 -4.78 -52.38
C SER A 589 -26.22 -5.12 -51.78
N ILE A 590 -26.20 -5.75 -50.59
CA ILE A 590 -27.37 -5.98 -49.75
C ILE A 590 -27.17 -5.21 -48.44
N GLY A 591 -28.08 -4.30 -48.12
CA GLY A 591 -28.05 -3.55 -46.86
C GLY A 591 -28.51 -4.41 -45.70
N LEU A 592 -27.86 -4.28 -44.55
CA LEU A 592 -28.21 -5.02 -43.34
C LEU A 592 -28.70 -4.07 -42.24
N LYS A 593 -29.91 -4.28 -41.74
CA LYS A 593 -30.41 -3.59 -40.53
C LYS A 593 -30.86 -4.56 -39.46
N MET A 594 -30.71 -4.17 -38.21
CA MET A 594 -31.26 -4.85 -37.04
C MET A 594 -32.50 -4.12 -36.55
N LYS A 595 -33.50 -4.91 -36.15
CA LYS A 595 -34.78 -4.45 -35.63
C LYS A 595 -35.19 -5.35 -34.46
N VAL A 596 -35.87 -4.82 -33.46
CA VAL A 596 -36.45 -5.63 -32.39
C VAL A 596 -37.70 -6.34 -32.93
N ILE A 597 -37.82 -7.63 -32.64
CA ILE A 597 -39.06 -8.38 -32.79
C ILE A 597 -40.03 -7.85 -31.74
N LYS A 598 -41.00 -7.04 -32.17
CA LYS A 598 -42.11 -6.64 -31.31
C LYS A 598 -43.04 -7.84 -31.16
N SER A 599 -43.01 -8.45 -29.99
CA SER A 599 -43.98 -9.42 -29.49
C SER A 599 -45.35 -8.79 -29.31
#